data_AF-A0A8S3FIW4-F1
#
_entry.id   AF-A0A8S3FIW4-F1
#
_cell.length_a   1.000
_cell.length_b   1.000
_cell.length_c   1.000
_cell.angle_alpha   90.00
_cell.angle_beta   90.00
_cell.angle_gamma   90.00
#
_symmetry.space_group_name_H-M   'P 1'
#
loop_
_entity.id
_entity.type
_entity.pdbx_description
1 polymer ?
#
loop_
_entity_poly.entity_id
_entity_poly.type
_entity_poly.pdbx_seq_one_letter_code
_entity_poly.pdbx_strand_id
1 'polypeptide(L)'
;FERILSPNNSITKQSQPAIWHEFLRFESQVGDLPSIKKVEKRRLALHVELNELEGRETLLLVDRYKFLNLLPCSNDELKLLGYKDVSNINLSSTSTSLLTNGSVVNGTALLEQAAKDRRAILPRPDIKHLMPFRPTRNPLPGSHSTSGGVFPLPDTALYLVKVLPPSRNFEGPFVIIDELMERVARLNIPD
;
A
#
# COMPACT_ATOMS: atom_id res chain seq x y z
N PHE A 1 18.84 -14.33 24.97
CA PHE A 1 17.50 -14.15 25.56
C PHE A 1 17.13 -15.24 26.56
N GLU A 2 17.10 -16.52 26.17
CA GLU A 2 16.67 -17.65 27.04
C GLU A 2 17.33 -17.71 28.43
N ARG A 3 18.66 -17.50 28.52
CA ARG A 3 19.38 -17.51 29.82
C ARG A 3 18.95 -16.37 30.77
N ILE A 4 18.55 -15.23 30.23
CA ILE A 4 18.13 -14.05 31.01
C ILE A 4 16.68 -14.21 31.47
N LEU A 5 15.86 -14.82 30.62
CA LEU A 5 14.44 -15.08 30.88
C LEU A 5 14.18 -16.39 31.63
N SER A 6 15.24 -17.15 31.93
CA SER A 6 15.16 -18.38 32.71
C SER A 6 14.79 -18.08 34.17
N PRO A 7 13.98 -18.93 34.83
CA PRO A 7 13.51 -18.71 36.20
C PRO A 7 14.65 -18.65 37.23
N ASN A 8 15.83 -19.18 36.88
CA ASN A 8 17.02 -19.20 37.73
C ASN A 8 17.75 -17.84 37.78
N ASN A 9 17.30 -16.84 37.01
CA ASN A 9 17.91 -15.51 36.96
C ASN A 9 16.93 -14.49 37.54
N SER A 10 17.34 -13.78 38.60
CA SER A 10 16.49 -12.87 39.38
C SER A 10 16.23 -11.52 38.67
N ILE A 11 15.81 -11.55 37.40
CA ILE A 11 15.29 -10.35 36.75
C ILE A 11 13.88 -10.06 37.28
N THR A 12 13.63 -8.84 37.72
CA THR A 12 12.29 -8.44 38.19
C THR A 12 11.29 -8.53 37.04
N LYS A 13 10.08 -9.04 37.32
CA LYS A 13 9.01 -9.19 36.31
C LYS A 13 8.70 -7.89 35.55
N GLN A 14 8.92 -6.74 36.19
CA GLN A 14 8.74 -5.41 35.59
C GLN A 14 9.75 -5.08 34.47
N SER A 15 10.94 -5.70 34.46
CA SER A 15 11.97 -5.47 33.42
C SER A 15 11.88 -6.47 32.26
N GLN A 16 11.19 -7.60 32.46
CA GLN A 16 11.02 -8.64 31.44
C GLN A 16 10.34 -8.14 30.15
N PRO A 17 9.33 -7.25 30.15
CA PRO A 17 8.66 -6.79 28.92
C PRO A 17 9.61 -6.19 27.88
N ALA A 18 10.59 -5.39 28.30
CA ALA A 18 11.57 -4.79 27.39
C ALA A 18 12.48 -5.86 26.73
N ILE A 19 12.86 -6.89 27.51
CA ILE A 19 13.68 -8.01 27.03
C ILE A 19 12.89 -8.86 26.03
N TRP A 20 11.60 -9.10 26.28
CA TRP A 20 10.71 -9.78 25.33
C TRP A 20 10.49 -8.98 24.05
N HIS A 21 10.47 -7.65 24.13
CA HIS A 21 10.39 -6.78 22.96
C HIS A 21 11.62 -6.96 22.06
N GLU A 22 12.83 -6.91 22.63
CA GLU A 22 14.07 -7.13 21.88
C GLU A 22 14.21 -8.58 21.39
N PHE A 23 13.69 -9.56 22.14
CA PHE A 23 13.66 -10.94 21.68
C PHE A 23 12.76 -11.11 20.43
N LEU A 24 11.58 -10.48 20.41
CA LEU A 24 10.71 -10.49 19.23
C LEU A 24 11.34 -9.76 18.05
N ARG A 25 12.01 -8.62 18.29
CA ARG A 25 12.74 -7.92 17.24
C ARG A 25 13.81 -8.81 16.62
N PHE A 26 14.56 -9.54 17.44
CA PHE A 26 15.57 -10.49 16.98
C PHE A 26 14.95 -11.63 16.15
N GLU A 27 13.92 -12.31 16.65
CA GLU A 27 13.24 -13.39 15.93
C GLU A 27 12.57 -12.92 14.63
N SER A 28 12.06 -11.69 14.59
CA SER A 28 11.50 -11.11 13.36
C SER A 28 12.56 -10.83 12.29
N GLN A 29 13.84 -10.69 12.67
CA GLN A 29 14.92 -10.40 11.73
C GLN A 29 15.62 -11.66 11.24
N VAL A 30 15.77 -12.68 12.10
CA VAL A 30 16.62 -13.86 11.85
C VAL A 30 15.84 -15.18 11.89
N GLY A 31 14.65 -15.19 12.50
CA GLY A 31 13.86 -16.40 12.76
C GLY A 31 12.78 -16.70 11.72
N ASP A 32 12.03 -17.77 11.98
CA ASP A 32 10.87 -18.20 11.20
C ASP A 32 9.55 -17.87 11.93
N LEU A 33 8.43 -17.90 11.19
CA LEU A 33 7.12 -17.60 11.75
C LEU A 33 6.75 -18.48 12.98
N PRO A 34 7.07 -19.79 13.01
CA PRO A 34 6.91 -20.61 14.20
C PRO A 34 7.68 -20.09 15.43
N SER A 35 8.93 -19.66 15.28
CA SER A 35 9.77 -19.18 16.40
C SER A 35 9.23 -17.86 16.96
N ILE A 36 8.82 -16.93 16.09
CA ILE A 36 8.14 -15.67 16.47
C ILE A 36 6.89 -15.99 17.31
N LYS A 37 6.02 -16.88 16.83
CA LYS A 37 4.79 -17.27 17.54
C LYS A 37 5.06 -17.90 18.92
N LYS A 38 6.15 -18.66 19.07
CA LYS A 38 6.53 -19.24 20.38
C LYS A 38 6.96 -18.17 21.37
N VAL A 39 7.69 -17.16 20.91
CA VAL A 39 8.11 -16.03 21.75
C VAL A 39 6.89 -15.15 22.12
N GLU A 40 6.01 -14.86 21.17
CA GLU A 40 4.75 -14.13 21.43
C GLU A 40 3.89 -14.82 22.49
N LYS A 41 3.72 -16.15 22.38
CA LYS A 41 2.92 -16.92 23.35
C LYS A 41 3.50 -16.84 24.77
N ARG A 42 4.83 -16.89 24.91
CA ARG A 42 5.49 -16.76 26.22
C ARG A 42 5.40 -15.34 26.79
N ARG A 43 5.54 -14.32 25.93
CA ARG A 43 5.32 -12.91 26.28
C ARG A 43 3.89 -12.66 26.76
N LEU A 44 2.90 -13.24 26.09
CA LEU A 44 1.48 -13.13 26.45
C LEU A 44 1.22 -13.71 27.85
N ALA A 45 1.78 -14.87 28.18
CA ALA A 45 1.63 -15.46 29.51
C ALA A 45 2.10 -14.54 30.64
N LEU A 46 3.18 -13.77 30.42
CA LEU A 46 3.64 -12.77 31.38
C LEU A 46 2.70 -11.56 31.49
N HIS A 47 2.17 -11.07 30.38
CA HIS A 47 1.25 -9.94 30.43
C HIS A 47 -0.13 -10.29 30.99
N VAL A 48 -0.56 -11.56 30.86
CA VAL A 48 -1.72 -12.08 31.59
C VAL A 48 -1.46 -12.04 33.09
N GLU A 49 -0.26 -12.45 33.54
CA GLU A 49 0.11 -12.38 34.96
C GLU A 49 0.19 -10.94 35.50
N LEU A 50 0.56 -9.98 34.65
CA LEU A 50 0.63 -8.55 34.99
C LEU A 50 -0.69 -7.78 34.77
N ASN A 51 -1.73 -8.42 34.23
CA ASN A 51 -3.02 -7.82 33.87
C ASN A 51 -2.93 -6.57 32.95
N GLU A 52 -1.83 -6.42 32.21
CA GLU A 52 -1.56 -5.22 31.39
C GLU A 52 -2.21 -5.26 30.00
N LEU A 53 -2.56 -6.46 29.52
CA LEU A 53 -3.03 -6.70 28.15
C LEU A 53 -4.44 -7.30 28.05
N GLU A 54 -5.18 -7.37 29.15
CA GLU A 54 -6.56 -7.84 29.13
C GLU A 54 -7.40 -6.98 28.16
N GLY A 55 -7.95 -7.61 27.11
CA GLY A 55 -8.72 -6.94 26.06
C GLY A 55 -7.89 -6.19 24.99
N ARG A 56 -6.55 -6.26 25.01
CA ARG A 56 -5.65 -5.58 24.04
C ARG A 56 -4.73 -6.54 23.28
N GLU A 57 -5.12 -7.79 23.17
CA GLU A 57 -4.31 -8.85 22.55
C GLU A 57 -4.00 -8.56 21.07
N THR A 58 -4.90 -7.85 20.37
CA THR A 58 -4.72 -7.41 18.98
C THR A 58 -3.48 -6.53 18.78
N LEU A 59 -2.97 -5.87 19.83
CA LEU A 59 -1.73 -5.09 19.77
C LEU A 59 -0.50 -5.95 19.49
N LEU A 60 -0.51 -7.23 19.85
CA LEU A 60 0.57 -8.16 19.48
C LEU A 60 0.66 -8.34 17.97
N LEU A 61 -0.47 -8.31 17.25
CA LEU A 61 -0.46 -8.40 15.79
C LEU A 61 0.13 -7.14 15.16
N VAL A 62 -0.12 -5.96 15.75
CA VAL A 62 0.48 -4.70 15.29
C VAL A 62 2.01 -4.79 15.42
N ASP A 63 2.52 -5.27 16.55
CA ASP A 63 3.95 -5.48 16.76
C ASP A 63 4.57 -6.50 15.79
N ARG A 64 3.83 -7.52 15.38
CA ARG A 64 4.30 -8.54 14.43
C ARG A 64 4.44 -8.01 13.00
N TYR A 65 3.51 -7.14 12.60
CA TYR A 65 3.44 -6.65 11.23
C TYR A 65 4.03 -5.25 11.04
N LYS A 66 4.51 -4.62 12.11
CA LYS A 66 5.26 -3.36 11.98
C LYS A 66 6.59 -3.62 11.30
N PHE A 67 6.99 -2.71 10.44
CA PHE A 67 8.29 -2.75 9.79
C PHE A 67 8.89 -1.35 9.82
N LEU A 68 9.98 -1.17 10.56
CA LEU A 68 10.57 0.15 10.83
C LEU A 68 9.49 1.11 11.38
N ASN A 69 9.16 2.15 10.62
CA ASN A 69 8.15 3.16 10.97
C ASN A 69 6.80 2.91 10.28
N LEU A 70 6.65 1.79 9.57
CA LEU A 70 5.40 1.39 8.92
C LEU A 70 4.59 0.52 9.87
N LEU A 71 3.36 0.96 10.14
CA LEU A 71 2.39 0.26 10.96
C LEU A 71 1.26 -0.27 10.06
N PRO A 72 0.66 -1.43 10.40
CA PRO A 72 -0.37 -2.06 9.57
C PRO A 72 -1.73 -1.32 9.57
N CYS A 73 -1.89 -0.31 10.41
CA CYS A 73 -3.11 0.48 10.55
C CYS A 73 -2.79 1.98 10.57
N SER A 74 -3.80 2.81 10.31
CA SER A 74 -3.68 4.26 10.45
C SER A 74 -3.47 4.69 11.91
N ASN A 75 -2.91 5.88 12.13
CA ASN A 75 -2.68 6.41 13.48
C ASN A 75 -3.97 6.50 14.31
N ASP A 76 -5.11 6.75 13.70
CA ASP A 76 -6.38 6.89 14.42
C ASP A 76 -6.94 5.53 14.84
N GLU A 77 -6.84 4.52 13.96
CA GLU A 77 -7.18 3.13 14.30
C GLU A 77 -6.30 2.58 15.43
N LEU A 78 -5.00 2.91 15.40
CA LEU A 78 -4.07 2.49 16.45
C LEU A 78 -4.36 3.14 17.80
N LYS A 79 -4.75 4.43 17.82
CA LYS A 79 -5.19 5.12 19.04
C LYS A 79 -6.44 4.48 19.62
N LEU A 80 -7.43 4.16 18.78
CA LEU A 80 -8.65 3.46 19.18
C LEU A 80 -8.36 2.08 19.77
N LEU A 81 -7.36 1.38 19.22
CA LEU A 81 -6.89 0.09 19.73
C LEU A 81 -6.10 0.20 21.04
N GLY A 82 -5.68 1.42 21.41
CA GLY A 82 -4.83 1.68 22.58
C GLY A 82 -3.35 1.33 22.35
N TYR A 83 -2.88 1.32 21.10
CA TYR A 83 -1.47 1.08 20.79
C TYR A 83 -0.62 2.24 21.31
N LYS A 84 0.33 1.93 22.20
CA LYS A 84 1.35 2.86 22.68
C LYS A 84 2.67 2.48 22.05
N ASP A 85 3.09 3.25 21.06
CA ASP A 85 4.34 2.99 20.38
C ASP A 85 5.51 3.36 21.30
N VAL A 86 6.16 2.33 21.86
CA VAL A 86 7.38 2.48 22.69
C VAL A 86 8.57 3.05 21.90
N SER A 87 8.53 2.99 20.56
CA SER A 87 9.64 3.45 19.72
C SER A 87 9.58 4.95 19.36
N ASN A 88 8.43 5.60 19.53
CA ASN A 88 8.17 6.95 19.02
C ASN A 88 8.20 8.08 20.06
N ILE A 89 8.67 7.84 21.29
CA ILE A 89 8.84 8.89 22.31
C ILE A 89 9.81 10.00 21.86
N ASN A 90 10.63 9.76 20.83
CA ASN A 90 11.69 10.70 20.41
C ASN A 90 11.42 11.50 19.12
N LEU A 91 10.29 11.33 18.41
CA LEU A 91 10.11 11.90 17.06
C LEU A 91 8.87 12.79 16.83
N SER A 92 8.15 13.22 17.88
CA SER A 92 6.98 14.08 17.73
C SER A 92 7.32 15.57 17.84
N SER A 93 7.89 16.18 16.80
CA SER A 93 8.01 17.65 16.73
C SER A 93 8.18 18.21 15.31
N THR A 94 7.41 17.77 14.31
CA THR A 94 7.26 18.61 13.10
C THR A 94 5.95 18.37 12.38
N SER A 95 4.93 19.12 12.78
CA SER A 95 3.70 19.36 12.04
C SER A 95 3.90 20.55 11.11
N THR A 96 3.75 20.37 9.79
CA THR A 96 3.49 21.48 8.85
C THR A 96 2.54 21.06 7.75
N SER A 97 1.28 21.48 7.92
CA SER A 97 0.26 21.68 6.90
C SER A 97 0.59 22.94 6.10
N LEU A 98 0.54 22.87 4.77
CA LEU A 98 0.70 24.05 3.90
C LEU A 98 -0.18 23.94 2.62
N LEU A 99 -1.17 24.86 2.54
CA LEU A 99 -1.81 25.60 1.41
C LEU A 99 -2.22 24.88 0.10
N THR A 100 -3.48 24.90 -0.40
CA THR A 100 -4.49 25.94 -0.75
C THR A 100 -4.24 26.79 -2.01
N ASN A 101 -5.11 26.58 -3.01
CA ASN A 101 -5.69 27.46 -4.05
C ASN A 101 -4.82 28.31 -5.01
N GLY A 102 -5.10 28.17 -6.31
CA GLY A 102 -4.82 29.14 -7.37
C GLY A 102 -5.95 29.19 -8.40
N SER A 103 -6.75 30.26 -8.32
CA SER A 103 -7.93 30.56 -9.14
C SER A 103 -7.58 31.26 -10.46
N VAL A 104 -8.50 31.08 -11.40
CA VAL A 104 -8.65 31.65 -12.75
C VAL A 104 -8.24 33.11 -12.96
N VAL A 105 -7.68 33.43 -14.15
CA VAL A 105 -7.73 34.78 -14.73
C VAL A 105 -8.02 34.72 -16.24
N ASN A 106 -9.10 35.41 -16.59
CA ASN A 106 -9.71 35.72 -17.89
C ASN A 106 -8.77 35.88 -19.10
N GLY A 107 -9.06 35.13 -20.17
CA GLY A 107 -8.47 35.32 -21.51
C GLY A 107 -9.37 34.86 -22.67
N THR A 108 -10.66 34.60 -22.43
CA THR A 108 -11.52 33.87 -23.37
C THR A 108 -12.38 34.73 -24.30
N ALA A 109 -12.51 36.04 -24.06
CA ALA A 109 -13.51 36.86 -24.77
C ALA A 109 -13.09 37.38 -26.16
N LEU A 110 -11.80 37.38 -26.52
CA LEU A 110 -11.33 37.98 -27.79
C LEU A 110 -11.09 37.00 -28.94
N LEU A 111 -11.09 35.68 -28.69
CA LEU A 111 -10.82 34.67 -29.73
C LEU A 111 -12.10 34.11 -30.40
N GLU A 112 -13.27 34.41 -29.86
CA GLU A 112 -14.51 33.72 -30.22
C GLU A 112 -15.16 34.21 -31.52
N GLN A 113 -14.88 35.46 -31.92
CA GLN A 113 -15.48 36.08 -33.10
C GLN A 113 -14.82 35.64 -34.42
N ALA A 114 -13.48 35.45 -34.44
CA ALA A 114 -12.73 35.06 -35.64
C ALA A 114 -12.74 33.54 -35.92
N ALA A 115 -13.12 32.73 -34.93
CA ALA A 115 -13.08 31.27 -35.03
C ALA A 115 -14.37 30.65 -35.60
N LYS A 116 -15.49 31.39 -35.66
CA LYS A 116 -16.78 30.87 -36.14
C LYS A 116 -16.77 30.55 -37.64
N ASP A 117 -16.05 31.34 -38.46
CA ASP A 117 -16.03 31.15 -39.92
C ASP A 117 -15.15 29.98 -40.39
N ARG A 118 -14.01 29.74 -39.73
CA ARG A 118 -13.07 28.68 -40.14
C ARG A 118 -13.41 27.29 -39.57
N ARG A 119 -14.15 27.22 -38.46
CA ARG A 119 -14.58 25.95 -37.83
C ARG A 119 -15.75 25.27 -38.56
N ALA A 120 -16.37 25.93 -39.54
CA ALA A 120 -17.46 25.36 -40.34
C ALA A 120 -16.96 24.53 -41.53
N ILE A 121 -15.73 24.79 -42.01
CA ILE A 121 -15.15 24.16 -43.21
C ILE A 121 -14.26 22.96 -42.86
N LEU A 122 -13.79 22.86 -41.62
CA LEU A 122 -12.94 21.75 -41.17
C LEU A 122 -13.81 20.56 -40.72
N PRO A 123 -13.53 19.33 -41.19
CA PRO A 123 -14.06 18.12 -40.58
C PRO A 123 -13.80 18.16 -39.08
N ARG A 124 -14.87 18.10 -38.27
CA ARG A 124 -14.75 18.07 -36.81
C ARG A 124 -14.60 16.61 -36.37
N PRO A 125 -13.65 16.29 -35.47
CA PRO A 125 -13.58 14.97 -34.88
C PRO A 125 -14.89 14.70 -34.12
N ASP A 126 -15.35 13.44 -34.15
CA ASP A 126 -16.50 13.03 -33.37
C ASP A 126 -16.12 13.00 -31.88
N ILE A 127 -16.56 14.02 -31.13
CA ILE A 127 -16.29 14.15 -29.70
C ILE A 127 -17.22 13.28 -28.82
N LYS A 128 -18.23 12.62 -29.41
CA LYS A 128 -19.20 11.82 -28.65
C LYS A 128 -18.57 10.56 -28.02
N HIS A 129 -17.47 10.08 -28.60
CA HIS A 129 -16.75 8.90 -28.11
C HIS A 129 -15.55 9.26 -27.23
N LEU A 130 -15.34 10.54 -26.91
CA LEU A 130 -14.25 10.94 -26.02
C LEU A 130 -14.63 10.70 -24.56
N MET A 131 -13.76 9.97 -23.86
CA MET A 131 -13.86 9.83 -22.42
C MET A 131 -13.33 11.09 -21.72
N PRO A 132 -14.03 11.60 -20.69
CA PRO A 132 -13.53 12.74 -19.92
C PRO A 132 -12.17 12.45 -19.29
N PHE A 133 -11.24 13.41 -19.42
CA PHE A 133 -9.94 13.35 -18.76
C PHE A 133 -10.12 13.31 -17.23
N ARG A 134 -9.74 12.18 -16.61
CA ARG A 134 -9.81 11.96 -15.15
C ARG A 134 -8.49 11.36 -14.66
N PRO A 135 -7.46 12.19 -14.43
CA PRO A 135 -6.20 11.72 -13.87
C PRO A 135 -6.47 11.17 -12.47
N THR A 136 -6.00 9.95 -12.21
CA THR A 136 -6.20 9.26 -10.93
C THR A 136 -4.85 9.08 -10.27
N ARG A 137 -4.66 9.66 -9.06
CA ARG A 137 -3.39 9.59 -8.32
C ARG A 137 -3.12 8.17 -7.81
N ASN A 138 -4.16 7.48 -7.34
CA ASN A 138 -4.09 6.12 -6.81
C ASN A 138 -5.13 5.24 -7.53
N PRO A 139 -4.81 4.72 -8.73
CA PRO A 139 -5.70 3.81 -9.44
C PRO A 139 -5.97 2.55 -8.60
N LEU A 140 -7.21 2.06 -8.62
CA LEU A 140 -7.54 0.81 -7.92
C LEU A 140 -6.77 -0.37 -8.55
N PRO A 141 -6.35 -1.36 -7.75
CA PRO A 141 -5.76 -2.59 -8.27
C PRO A 141 -6.70 -3.23 -9.31
N GLY A 142 -6.19 -3.52 -10.51
CA GLY A 142 -6.97 -4.04 -11.64
C GLY A 142 -7.56 -2.99 -12.58
N SER A 143 -7.36 -1.70 -12.31
CA SER A 143 -7.67 -0.64 -13.29
C SER A 143 -6.56 -0.47 -14.33
N HIS A 144 -6.93 -0.05 -15.54
CA HIS A 144 -6.00 0.16 -16.64
C HIS A 144 -5.65 1.65 -16.77
N SER A 145 -4.57 2.04 -16.10
CA SER A 145 -4.07 3.42 -16.12
C SER A 145 -3.15 3.63 -17.32
N THR A 146 -3.43 4.66 -18.12
CA THR A 146 -2.55 5.14 -19.18
C THR A 146 -2.29 6.63 -18.99
N SER A 147 -1.33 7.19 -19.73
CA SER A 147 -1.11 8.64 -19.79
C SER A 147 -2.40 9.32 -20.24
N GLY A 148 -3.09 10.01 -19.32
CA GLY A 148 -4.43 10.55 -19.58
C GLY A 148 -5.49 10.19 -18.53
N GLY A 149 -5.26 9.17 -17.71
CA GLY A 149 -6.19 8.73 -16.68
C GLY A 149 -6.40 7.22 -16.66
N VAL A 150 -7.60 6.80 -16.26
CA VAL A 150 -8.00 5.38 -16.25
C VAL A 150 -8.97 5.16 -17.40
N PHE A 151 -8.58 4.29 -18.33
CA PHE A 151 -9.40 3.95 -19.48
C PHE A 151 -9.88 2.50 -19.36
N PRO A 152 -11.12 2.18 -19.77
CA PRO A 152 -11.56 0.80 -19.82
C PRO A 152 -10.69 0.02 -20.80
N LEU A 153 -10.39 -1.24 -20.47
CA LEU A 153 -9.77 -2.16 -21.42
C LEU A 153 -10.74 -2.41 -22.59
N PRO A 154 -10.24 -2.67 -23.81
CA PRO A 154 -11.07 -3.21 -24.89
C PRO A 154 -11.81 -4.47 -24.44
N ASP A 155 -13.04 -4.68 -24.94
CA ASP A 155 -13.92 -5.77 -24.48
C ASP A 155 -13.27 -7.16 -24.57
N THR A 156 -12.49 -7.42 -25.62
CA THR A 156 -11.76 -8.67 -25.80
C THR A 156 -10.68 -8.88 -24.73
N ALA A 157 -9.96 -7.82 -24.37
CA ALA A 157 -8.95 -7.87 -23.31
C ALA A 157 -9.61 -8.03 -21.93
N LEU A 158 -10.76 -7.37 -21.71
CA LEU A 158 -11.54 -7.52 -20.49
C LEU A 158 -12.04 -8.97 -20.30
N TYR A 159 -12.48 -9.62 -21.38
CA TYR A 159 -12.87 -11.03 -21.35
C TYR A 159 -11.70 -11.92 -20.92
N LEU A 160 -10.50 -11.72 -21.49
CA LEU A 160 -9.31 -12.49 -21.12
C LEU A 160 -8.96 -12.32 -19.64
N VAL A 161 -8.95 -11.08 -19.12
CA VAL A 161 -8.66 -10.81 -17.70
C VAL A 161 -9.64 -11.52 -16.76
N LYS A 162 -10.91 -11.68 -17.18
CA LYS A 162 -11.92 -12.42 -16.39
C LYS A 162 -11.69 -13.94 -16.39
N VAL A 163 -11.15 -14.49 -17.46
CA VAL A 163 -10.93 -15.94 -17.61
C VAL A 163 -9.59 -16.37 -17.05
N LEU A 164 -8.57 -15.50 -17.09
CA LEU A 164 -7.24 -15.81 -16.60
C LEU A 164 -7.22 -15.99 -15.07
N PRO A 165 -6.38 -16.90 -14.55
CA PRO A 165 -6.18 -17.03 -13.12
C PRO A 165 -5.56 -15.75 -12.54
N PRO A 166 -5.70 -15.49 -11.24
CA PRO A 166 -5.05 -14.36 -10.59
C PRO A 166 -3.56 -14.35 -10.91
N SER A 167 -2.99 -13.16 -11.11
CA SER A 167 -1.56 -13.00 -11.48
C SER A 167 -0.58 -13.65 -10.51
N ARG A 168 -1.02 -13.91 -9.27
CA ARG A 168 -0.24 -14.60 -8.22
C ARG A 168 -0.12 -16.11 -8.43
N ASN A 169 -0.92 -16.69 -9.33
CA ASN A 169 -0.92 -18.14 -9.58
C ASN A 169 0.13 -18.56 -10.62
N PHE A 170 0.82 -17.61 -11.26
CA PHE A 170 1.89 -17.92 -12.21
C PHE A 170 3.23 -18.04 -11.49
N GLU A 171 3.70 -19.27 -11.28
CA GLU A 171 4.99 -19.59 -10.64
C GLU A 171 6.10 -19.93 -11.67
N GLY A 172 5.82 -19.75 -12.96
CA GLY A 172 6.71 -20.18 -14.05
C GLY A 172 7.84 -19.20 -14.38
N PRO A 173 8.77 -19.60 -15.27
CA PRO A 173 9.79 -18.69 -15.77
C PRO A 173 9.11 -17.51 -16.47
N PHE A 174 9.44 -16.30 -16.03
CA PHE A 174 8.86 -15.08 -16.58
C PHE A 174 9.32 -14.90 -18.03
N VAL A 175 8.35 -14.68 -18.92
CA VAL A 175 8.63 -14.36 -20.32
C VAL A 175 9.35 -13.02 -20.39
N ILE A 176 10.39 -12.93 -21.21
CA ILE A 176 11.05 -11.66 -21.52
C ILE A 176 10.07 -10.84 -22.37
N ILE A 177 9.39 -9.90 -21.71
CA ILE A 177 8.31 -9.11 -22.31
C ILE A 177 8.81 -8.35 -23.53
N ASP A 178 10.02 -7.78 -23.47
CA ASP A 178 10.58 -6.99 -24.57
C ASP A 178 10.77 -7.82 -25.85
N GLU A 179 11.30 -9.05 -25.72
CA GLU A 179 11.50 -9.96 -26.84
C GLU A 179 10.17 -10.47 -27.41
N LEU A 180 9.20 -10.74 -26.53
CA LEU A 180 7.84 -11.08 -26.93
C LEU A 180 7.21 -9.95 -27.73
N MET A 181 7.28 -8.71 -27.23
CA MET A 181 6.70 -7.54 -27.88
C MET A 181 7.36 -7.27 -29.23
N GLU A 182 8.67 -7.43 -29.33
CA GLU A 182 9.39 -7.30 -30.60
C GLU A 182 8.94 -8.36 -31.62
N ARG A 183 8.76 -9.61 -31.20
CA ARG A 183 8.23 -10.66 -32.08
C ARG A 183 6.80 -10.38 -32.50
N VAL A 184 5.92 -9.97 -31.57
CA VAL A 184 4.52 -9.66 -31.86
C VAL A 184 4.41 -8.48 -32.84
N ALA A 185 5.26 -7.46 -32.71
CA ALA A 185 5.28 -6.33 -33.63
C ALA A 185 5.68 -6.70 -35.06
N ARG A 186 6.42 -7.80 -35.24
CA ARG A 186 6.86 -8.31 -36.55
C ARG A 186 5.89 -9.34 -37.15
N LEU A 187 4.86 -9.76 -36.42
CA LEU A 187 3.85 -10.69 -36.94
C LEU A 187 2.93 -9.97 -37.93
N ASN A 188 2.89 -10.43 -39.17
CA ASN A 188 1.80 -10.08 -40.09
C ASN A 188 0.62 -11.01 -39.80
N ILE A 189 -0.47 -10.42 -39.33
CA ILE A 189 -1.75 -11.13 -39.17
C ILE A 189 -2.39 -11.18 -40.57
N PRO A 190 -2.69 -12.36 -41.12
CA PRO A 190 -3.42 -12.46 -42.38
C PRO A 190 -4.84 -11.89 -42.20
N ASP A 191 -5.32 -11.17 -43.23
CA ASP A 191 -6.65 -10.57 -43.29
C ASP A 191 -7.79 -11.58 -43.14
#